data_AF-A0A645FFU0-F1
#
_entry.id   AF-A0A645FFU0-F1
#
_cell.length_a   1.000
_cell.length_b   1.000
_cell.length_c   1.000
_cell.angle_alpha   90.00
_cell.angle_beta   90.00
_cell.angle_gamma   90.00
#
_symmetry.space_group_name_H-M   'P 1'
#
loop_
_entity.id
_entity.type
_entity.pdbx_description
1 polymer ?
#
loop_
_entity_poly.entity_id
_entity_poly.type
_entity_poly.pdbx_seq_one_letter_code
_entity_poly.pdbx_strand_id
1 'polypeptide(L)'
;MNIRIRVYPGENGPERLLYEQPYNFSFAYFSNTDDFPVAPRNMRHSVENYIRFNEPVSVSGTFYISYYDVSGIPSGFAAFNAEPRKAGAGLVSTAWMKNGLGWVKSSENIENPVNSTLLIAPYVIGNISTSVESEKEQPKLVVYHSNEVKRIFIESNYELIEWEIFYSSGIKVHQETTDISINRASYSSANLAKGVYIVKVRTRDGTVSSKKVLVI
;
A
#
# COMPACT_ATOMS: atom_id res chain seq x y z
N MET A 1 12.10 15.90 -22.69
CA MET A 1 12.47 15.61 -21.28
C MET A 1 13.38 14.41 -21.27
N ASN A 2 14.54 14.51 -20.61
CA ASN A 2 15.50 13.43 -20.47
C ASN A 2 15.60 13.07 -18.99
N ILE A 3 14.56 12.41 -18.49
CA ILE A 3 14.46 12.06 -17.08
C ILE A 3 15.30 10.81 -16.80
N ARG A 4 16.06 10.85 -15.71
CA ARG A 4 16.78 9.70 -15.14
C ARG A 4 16.14 9.31 -13.82
N ILE A 5 16.03 8.01 -13.59
CA ILE A 5 15.66 7.44 -12.29
C ILE A 5 16.93 6.88 -11.63
N ARG A 6 17.07 7.14 -10.33
CA ARG A 6 18.23 6.72 -9.53
C ARG A 6 17.79 6.02 -8.25
N VAL A 7 18.56 5.02 -7.81
CA VAL A 7 18.34 4.28 -6.56
C VAL A 7 19.53 4.46 -5.62
N TYR A 8 19.27 4.71 -4.34
CA TYR A 8 20.25 4.91 -3.28
C TYR A 8 19.87 4.08 -2.05
N PRO A 9 20.83 3.59 -1.25
CA PRO A 9 20.55 3.08 0.09
C PRO A 9 20.54 4.24 1.10
N GLY A 10 20.14 3.94 2.32
CA GLY A 10 20.42 4.76 3.50
C GLY A 10 19.29 4.73 4.52
N GLU A 11 19.59 5.04 5.78
CA GLU A 11 18.59 5.04 6.86
C GLU A 11 17.97 6.43 7.09
N ASN A 12 18.78 7.49 6.96
CA ASN A 12 18.37 8.88 7.25
C ASN A 12 18.40 9.79 6.00
N GLY A 13 18.67 9.23 4.83
CA GLY A 13 18.74 9.95 3.57
C GLY A 13 19.48 9.16 2.49
N PRO A 14 19.45 9.63 1.23
CA PRO A 14 20.17 8.98 0.14
C PRO A 14 21.69 9.07 0.36
N GLU A 15 22.36 7.92 0.38
CA GLU A 15 23.81 7.82 0.51
C GLU A 15 24.48 7.69 -0.88
N ARG A 16 25.07 6.53 -1.18
CA ARG A 16 25.75 6.27 -2.45
C ARG A 16 24.76 5.88 -3.56
N LEU A 17 25.04 6.26 -4.80
CA LEU A 17 24.25 5.81 -5.94
C LEU A 17 24.45 4.31 -6.18
N LEU A 18 23.37 3.53 -6.20
CA LEU A 18 23.39 2.10 -6.56
C LEU A 18 23.11 1.87 -8.04
N TYR A 19 22.17 2.64 -8.59
CA TYR A 19 21.67 2.39 -9.94
C TYR A 19 21.14 3.66 -10.57
N GLU A 20 21.32 3.80 -11.89
CA GLU A 20 20.72 4.86 -12.71
C GLU A 20 20.26 4.27 -14.05
N GLN A 21 19.06 4.66 -14.50
CA GLN A 21 18.63 4.41 -15.88
C GLN A 21 17.76 5.55 -16.43
N PRO A 22 17.57 5.64 -17.77
CA PRO A 22 16.54 6.49 -18.35
C PRO A 22 15.14 6.12 -17.86
N TYR A 23 14.33 7.13 -17.56
CA TYR A 23 12.91 6.95 -17.26
C TYR A 23 12.13 6.81 -18.57
N ASN A 24 11.68 5.59 -18.86
CA ASN A 24 10.81 5.34 -20.00
C ASN A 24 9.34 5.51 -19.58
N PHE A 25 8.62 6.40 -20.27
CA PHE A 25 7.22 6.72 -20.01
C PHE A 25 6.22 5.76 -20.68
N SER A 26 6.72 4.72 -21.37
CA SER A 26 5.89 3.58 -21.79
C SER A 26 5.72 2.59 -20.64
N PHE A 27 4.50 2.11 -20.41
CA PHE A 27 4.23 1.12 -19.38
C PHE A 27 4.20 -0.28 -20.00
N ALA A 28 4.71 -1.26 -19.25
CA ALA A 28 4.57 -2.67 -19.58
C ALA A 28 3.45 -3.25 -18.72
N TYR A 29 2.50 -3.97 -19.31
CA TYR A 29 1.39 -4.58 -18.60
C TYR A 29 1.54 -6.10 -18.61
N PHE A 30 1.23 -6.75 -17.50
CA PHE A 30 1.18 -8.21 -17.48
C PHE A 30 0.02 -8.68 -18.36
N SER A 31 0.34 -9.43 -19.40
CA SER A 31 -0.63 -10.11 -20.24
C SER A 31 -0.72 -11.58 -19.80
N ASN A 32 -1.87 -12.22 -19.99
CA ASN A 32 -2.13 -13.62 -19.61
C ASN A 32 -1.24 -14.66 -20.34
N THR A 33 -0.19 -14.21 -21.02
CA THR A 33 0.80 -15.00 -21.77
C THR A 33 2.19 -14.98 -21.12
N ASP A 34 2.28 -14.74 -19.81
CA ASP A 34 3.55 -14.65 -19.04
C ASP A 34 4.55 -13.61 -19.59
N ASP A 35 4.04 -12.61 -20.31
CA ASP A 35 4.83 -11.57 -20.97
C ASP A 35 4.34 -10.17 -20.60
N PHE A 36 5.24 -9.19 -20.72
CA PHE A 36 5.06 -7.78 -20.40
C PHE A 36 5.14 -6.91 -21.67
N PRO A 37 4.14 -6.97 -22.58
CA PRO A 37 4.09 -6.11 -23.75
C PRO A 37 4.09 -4.62 -23.38
N VAL A 38 4.75 -3.81 -24.22
CA VAL A 38 4.89 -2.36 -24.04
C VAL A 38 3.84 -1.64 -24.89
N ALA A 39 3.06 -0.76 -24.27
CA ALA A 39 2.07 0.07 -24.97
C ALA A 39 2.29 1.57 -24.69
N PRO A 40 1.97 2.45 -25.66
CA PRO A 40 1.97 3.89 -25.42
C PRO A 40 0.89 4.27 -24.39
N ARG A 41 1.24 5.17 -23.48
CA ARG A 41 0.36 5.61 -22.40
C ARG A 41 -0.66 6.65 -22.88
N ASN A 42 -1.93 6.39 -22.60
CA ASN A 42 -2.95 7.43 -22.62
C ASN A 42 -2.99 8.12 -21.25
N MET A 43 -2.51 9.37 -21.20
CA MET A 43 -2.41 10.18 -19.99
C MET A 43 -3.77 10.58 -19.38
N ARG A 44 -4.90 10.27 -20.04
CA ARG A 44 -6.26 10.55 -19.56
C ARG A 44 -6.80 9.52 -18.56
N HIS A 45 -6.10 8.40 -18.34
CA HIS A 45 -6.55 7.34 -17.44
C HIS A 45 -5.66 7.23 -16.19
N SER A 46 -6.30 7.00 -15.04
CA SER A 46 -5.67 6.74 -13.74
C SER A 46 -5.16 5.30 -13.64
N VAL A 47 -4.14 4.96 -14.43
CA VAL A 47 -3.47 3.66 -14.41
C VAL A 47 -2.12 3.80 -13.72
N GLU A 48 -1.80 2.84 -12.85
CA GLU A 48 -0.51 2.73 -12.17
C GLU A 48 0.64 2.62 -13.17
N ASN A 49 1.78 3.26 -12.87
CA ASN A 49 2.97 3.21 -13.73
C ASN A 49 4.03 2.35 -13.05
N TYR A 50 4.41 1.26 -13.71
CA TYR A 50 5.54 0.44 -13.30
C TYR A 50 6.77 0.78 -14.14
N ILE A 51 7.90 1.01 -13.47
CA ILE A 51 9.20 1.21 -14.13
C ILE A 51 10.00 -0.05 -13.88
N ARG A 52 10.19 -0.85 -14.94
CA ARG A 52 11.12 -1.97 -14.88
C ARG A 52 12.55 -1.45 -14.87
N PHE A 53 13.36 -1.87 -13.91
CA PHE A 53 14.81 -1.69 -14.00
C PHE A 53 15.40 -2.68 -15.01
N ASN A 54 16.34 -2.23 -15.84
CA ASN A 54 16.99 -3.08 -16.84
C ASN A 54 17.78 -4.21 -16.18
N GLU A 55 18.21 -3.98 -14.94
CA GLU A 55 18.99 -4.89 -14.12
C GLU A 55 18.36 -4.97 -12.73
N PRO A 56 18.38 -6.14 -12.06
CA PRO A 56 17.99 -6.23 -10.66
C PRO A 56 18.88 -5.33 -9.79
N VAL A 57 18.26 -4.51 -8.95
CA VAL A 57 18.97 -3.65 -7.99
C VAL A 57 18.81 -4.23 -6.59
N SER A 58 19.89 -4.73 -6.01
CA SER A 58 19.88 -5.24 -4.64
C SER A 58 19.86 -4.08 -3.64
N VAL A 59 18.82 -4.03 -2.81
CA VAL A 59 18.65 -3.08 -1.71
C VAL A 59 18.44 -3.84 -0.39
N SER A 60 18.79 -3.22 0.73
CA SER A 60 18.59 -3.75 2.07
C SER A 60 18.10 -2.63 2.98
N GLY A 61 17.14 -2.91 3.86
CA GLY A 61 16.53 -1.91 4.73
C GLY A 61 15.84 -0.79 3.93
N THR A 62 16.05 0.45 4.37
CA THR A 62 15.51 1.64 3.72
C THR A 62 16.31 2.00 2.46
N PHE A 63 15.60 2.37 1.40
CA PHE A 63 16.20 2.84 0.15
C PHE A 63 15.40 4.01 -0.41
N TYR A 64 16.06 4.81 -1.24
CA TYR A 64 15.50 6.01 -1.84
C TYR A 64 15.52 5.92 -3.36
N ILE A 65 14.44 6.40 -3.97
CA ILE A 65 14.35 6.59 -5.42
C ILE A 65 14.29 8.10 -5.68
N SER A 66 15.11 8.58 -6.61
CA SER A 66 15.05 9.96 -7.07
C SER A 66 14.93 10.04 -8.59
N TYR A 67 14.55 11.21 -9.08
CA TYR A 67 14.44 11.54 -10.49
C TYR A 67 15.04 12.91 -10.77
N TYR A 68 15.66 13.09 -11.93
CA TYR A 68 16.13 14.40 -12.38
C TYR A 68 16.11 14.50 -13.91
N ASP A 69 15.92 15.70 -14.44
CA ASP A 69 16.03 15.97 -15.88
C ASP A 69 17.48 16.33 -16.21
N VAL A 70 18.13 15.51 -17.04
CA VAL A 70 19.50 15.74 -17.51
C VAL A 70 19.58 16.97 -18.39
N SER A 71 18.48 17.33 -19.07
CA SER A 71 18.44 18.46 -20.00
C SER A 71 18.30 19.82 -19.31
N GLY A 72 18.12 19.87 -17.98
CA GLY A 72 18.06 21.13 -17.22
C GLY A 72 16.91 22.05 -17.64
N ILE A 73 15.82 21.48 -18.17
CA ILE A 73 14.73 22.26 -18.78
C ILE A 73 13.93 22.99 -17.68
N PRO A 74 13.73 24.33 -17.76
CA PRO A 74 13.02 25.12 -16.75
C PRO A 74 11.55 24.77 -16.58
N SER A 75 10.89 24.28 -17.63
CA SER A 75 9.50 23.84 -17.59
C SER A 75 9.29 22.54 -16.81
N GLY A 76 10.37 21.99 -16.25
CA GLY A 76 10.34 21.00 -15.18
C GLY A 76 9.58 19.73 -15.52
N PHE A 77 9.50 18.87 -14.52
CA PHE A 77 8.56 17.78 -14.47
C PHE A 77 8.20 17.60 -13.02
N ALA A 78 7.18 16.81 -12.78
CA ALA A 78 6.83 16.49 -11.43
C ALA A 78 6.38 15.05 -11.36
N ALA A 79 6.66 14.46 -10.22
CA ALA A 79 6.19 13.14 -9.89
C ALA A 79 5.22 13.29 -8.72
N PHE A 80 4.15 12.51 -8.79
CA PHE A 80 3.20 12.38 -7.71
C PHE A 80 3.50 11.07 -6.97
N ASN A 81 4.17 11.16 -5.83
CA ASN A 81 4.31 9.98 -4.97
C ASN A 81 2.93 9.68 -4.37
N ALA A 82 2.27 8.64 -4.85
CA ALA A 82 1.06 8.15 -4.21
C ALA A 82 1.40 7.67 -2.79
N GLU A 83 0.53 7.94 -1.82
CA GLU A 83 0.68 7.33 -0.50
C GLU A 83 0.73 5.80 -0.66
N PRO A 84 1.60 5.09 0.08
CA PRO A 84 1.55 3.65 0.15
C PRO A 84 0.11 3.21 0.45
N ARG A 85 -0.41 2.28 -0.36
CA ARG A 85 -1.73 1.71 -0.08
C ARG A 85 -1.61 1.00 1.25
N LYS A 86 -2.48 1.32 2.21
CA LYS A 86 -2.45 0.64 3.51
C LYS A 86 -3.06 -0.74 3.37
N ALA A 87 -2.52 -1.72 4.10
CA ALA A 87 -3.09 -3.06 4.12
C ALA A 87 -4.57 -2.96 4.55
N GLY A 88 -5.49 -3.42 3.70
CA GLY A 88 -6.93 -3.35 3.99
C GLY A 88 -7.67 -2.13 3.44
N ALA A 89 -7.05 -1.25 2.65
CA ALA A 89 -7.70 -0.06 2.09
C ALA A 89 -8.84 -0.35 1.08
N GLY A 90 -9.27 -1.60 0.91
CA GLY A 90 -10.28 -1.99 -0.09
C GLY A 90 -9.82 -1.87 -1.56
N LEU A 91 -8.60 -1.39 -1.79
CA LEU A 91 -7.98 -1.26 -3.10
C LEU A 91 -7.13 -2.50 -3.40
N VAL A 92 -7.34 -3.11 -4.57
CA VAL A 92 -6.54 -4.28 -5.01
C VAL A 92 -5.06 -3.89 -5.08
N SER A 93 -4.19 -4.59 -4.35
CA SER A 93 -2.74 -4.43 -4.50
C SER A 93 -2.32 -4.98 -5.85
N THR A 94 -1.63 -4.15 -6.62
CA THR A 94 -1.10 -4.45 -7.96
C THR A 94 0.41 -4.70 -7.93
N ALA A 95 1.04 -4.60 -6.75
CA ALA A 95 2.44 -4.93 -6.57
C ALA A 95 2.63 -6.46 -6.68
N TRP A 96 3.66 -6.88 -7.41
CA TRP A 96 4.08 -8.28 -7.52
C TRP A 96 5.44 -8.47 -6.87
N MET A 97 5.63 -9.62 -6.23
CA MET A 97 6.90 -9.99 -5.63
C MET A 97 7.32 -11.39 -6.09
N LYS A 98 8.63 -11.61 -6.21
CA LYS A 98 9.18 -12.92 -6.55
C LYS A 98 9.65 -13.62 -5.28
N ASN A 99 9.12 -14.82 -5.01
CA ASN A 99 9.58 -15.69 -3.93
C ASN A 99 10.13 -17.01 -4.52
N GLY A 100 10.46 -17.97 -3.65
CA GLY A 100 10.99 -19.28 -4.06
C GLY A 100 10.04 -20.12 -4.93
N LEU A 101 8.75 -19.77 -5.02
CA LEU A 101 7.73 -20.45 -5.82
C LEU A 101 7.38 -19.70 -7.12
N GLY A 102 7.91 -18.48 -7.31
CA GLY A 102 7.66 -17.67 -8.50
C GLY A 102 7.14 -16.28 -8.20
N TRP A 103 6.49 -15.66 -9.18
CA TRP A 103 5.85 -14.35 -9.03
C TRP A 103 4.49 -14.53 -8.35
N VAL A 104 4.29 -13.84 -7.24
CA VAL A 104 3.02 -13.80 -6.50
C VAL A 104 2.60 -12.36 -6.30
N LYS A 105 1.30 -12.11 -6.16
CA LYS A 105 0.85 -10.76 -5.80
C LYS A 105 1.34 -10.45 -4.39
N SER A 106 1.76 -9.21 -4.17
CA SER A 106 2.28 -8.83 -2.87
C SER A 106 1.23 -8.94 -1.75
N SER A 107 -0.04 -8.75 -2.08
CA SER A 107 -1.16 -9.01 -1.14
C SER A 107 -1.31 -10.48 -0.72
N GLU A 108 -0.73 -11.42 -1.47
CA GLU A 108 -0.74 -12.86 -1.14
C GLU A 108 0.37 -13.22 -0.15
N ASN A 109 1.37 -12.33 0.04
CA ASN A 109 2.33 -12.46 1.13
C ASN A 109 1.75 -11.81 2.39
N ILE A 110 1.01 -12.62 3.16
CA ILE A 110 0.27 -12.17 4.35
C ILE A 110 1.22 -11.70 5.47
N GLU A 111 2.43 -12.23 5.54
CA GLU A 111 3.40 -11.86 6.59
C GLU A 111 4.12 -10.54 6.28
N ASN A 112 4.50 -10.32 5.02
CA ASN A 112 5.26 -9.14 4.60
C ASN A 112 4.74 -8.56 3.27
N PRO A 113 3.54 -7.98 3.23
CA PRO A 113 2.99 -7.41 2.02
C PRO A 113 3.68 -6.07 1.69
N VAL A 114 4.19 -5.95 0.46
CA VAL A 114 4.63 -4.68 -0.13
C VAL A 114 3.39 -3.97 -0.67
N ASN A 115 2.95 -2.94 0.05
CA ASN A 115 1.79 -2.14 -0.35
C ASN A 115 2.15 -0.71 -0.79
N SER A 116 3.43 -0.40 -0.90
CA SER A 116 3.91 0.86 -1.47
C SER A 116 3.92 0.76 -2.99
N THR A 117 3.23 1.69 -3.66
CA THR A 117 3.38 1.91 -5.10
C THR A 117 3.97 3.28 -5.35
N LEU A 118 4.94 3.35 -6.26
CA LEU A 118 5.49 4.60 -6.75
C LEU A 118 4.81 4.92 -8.08
N LEU A 119 3.80 5.79 -8.05
CA LEU A 119 3.23 6.35 -9.27
C LEU A 119 4.15 7.46 -9.78
N ILE A 120 4.58 7.40 -11.04
CA ILE A 120 5.22 8.54 -11.70
C ILE A 120 4.34 8.96 -12.88
N ALA A 121 3.77 10.16 -12.78
CA ALA A 121 2.95 10.76 -13.82
C ALA A 121 3.59 12.08 -14.25
N PRO A 122 4.32 12.12 -15.38
CA PRO A 122 4.85 13.38 -15.87
C PRO A 122 3.70 14.29 -16.29
N TYR A 123 3.61 15.49 -15.73
CA TYR A 123 2.69 16.53 -16.19
C TYR A 123 3.46 17.71 -16.78
N VAL A 124 2.81 18.39 -17.74
CA VAL A 124 3.26 19.70 -18.22
C VAL A 124 2.80 20.71 -17.18
N ILE A 125 3.71 21.57 -16.71
CA ILE A 125 3.38 22.68 -15.81
C ILE A 125 2.39 23.61 -16.54
N GLY A 126 1.15 23.64 -16.09
CA GLY A 126 0.22 24.71 -16.37
C GLY A 126 0.36 25.81 -15.31
N ASN A 127 -0.04 27.05 -15.63
CA ASN A 127 0.17 28.23 -14.78
C ASN A 127 -0.80 28.31 -13.58
N ILE A 128 -1.37 27.19 -13.13
CA ILE A 128 -2.50 27.15 -12.21
C ILE A 128 -2.15 26.24 -11.03
N SER A 129 -2.30 26.75 -9.81
CA SER A 129 -2.18 25.94 -8.59
C SER A 129 -3.32 24.93 -8.52
N THR A 130 -3.01 23.66 -8.33
CA THR A 130 -4.01 22.61 -8.07
C THR A 130 -3.79 22.03 -6.68
N SER A 131 -4.85 21.98 -5.86
CA SER A 131 -4.87 21.26 -4.59
C SER A 131 -5.70 20.00 -4.78
N VAL A 132 -5.08 18.83 -4.59
CA VAL A 132 -5.82 17.56 -4.56
C VAL A 132 -6.29 17.35 -3.12
N GLU A 133 -7.51 17.80 -2.82
CA GLU A 133 -8.17 17.42 -1.58
C GLU A 133 -8.84 16.06 -1.79
N SER A 134 -8.41 15.03 -1.06
CA SER A 134 -9.16 13.77 -1.03
C SER A 134 -10.50 14.00 -0.34
N GLU A 135 -11.61 13.72 -1.04
CA GLU A 135 -12.92 13.65 -0.41
C GLU A 135 -12.85 12.63 0.73
N LYS A 136 -13.04 13.10 1.98
CA LYS A 136 -13.05 12.24 3.15
C LYS A 136 -14.40 11.50 3.20
N GLU A 137 -14.42 10.24 2.76
CA GLU A 137 -15.56 9.34 2.96
C GLU A 137 -15.86 9.15 4.45
N GLN A 138 -17.10 8.82 4.85
CA GLN A 138 -17.37 8.55 6.27
C GLN A 138 -16.68 7.27 6.79
N PRO A 139 -16.27 7.22 8.07
CA PRO A 139 -15.66 6.03 8.66
C PRO A 139 -16.60 4.82 8.62
N LYS A 140 -16.19 3.79 7.89
CA LYS A 140 -16.83 2.48 7.79
C LYS A 140 -15.95 1.48 8.51
N LEU A 141 -16.54 0.78 9.49
CA LEU A 141 -15.92 -0.32 10.22
C LEU A 141 -16.71 -1.61 9.95
N VAL A 142 -16.02 -2.62 9.45
CA VAL A 142 -16.56 -3.97 9.21
C VAL A 142 -15.79 -4.95 10.07
N VAL A 143 -16.51 -5.80 10.80
CA VAL A 143 -15.93 -6.87 11.62
C VAL A 143 -16.67 -8.17 11.33
N TYR A 144 -15.94 -9.22 11.00
CA TYR A 144 -16.50 -10.53 10.69
C TYR A 144 -15.59 -11.66 11.15
N HIS A 145 -16.17 -12.85 11.35
CA HIS A 145 -15.44 -14.06 11.67
C HIS A 145 -15.35 -14.95 10.44
N SER A 146 -14.15 -15.42 10.12
CA SER A 146 -13.94 -16.49 9.14
C SER A 146 -13.72 -17.81 9.86
N ASN A 147 -14.65 -18.73 9.67
CA ASN A 147 -14.57 -20.08 10.20
C ASN A 147 -13.50 -20.93 9.49
N GLU A 148 -13.25 -20.67 8.21
CA GLU A 148 -12.27 -21.40 7.38
C GLU A 148 -10.84 -21.19 7.89
N VAL A 149 -10.44 -19.93 8.11
CA VAL A 149 -9.10 -19.59 8.59
C VAL A 149 -9.03 -19.35 10.10
N LYS A 150 -10.15 -19.52 10.81
CA LYS A 150 -10.27 -19.33 12.27
C LYS A 150 -9.75 -17.97 12.74
N ARG A 151 -10.23 -16.89 12.12
CA ARG A 151 -9.82 -15.51 12.46
C ARG A 151 -11.01 -14.55 12.51
N ILE A 152 -10.93 -13.58 13.40
CA ILE A 152 -11.75 -12.37 13.36
C ILE A 152 -11.00 -11.34 12.52
N PHE A 153 -11.67 -10.76 11.53
CA PHE A 153 -11.15 -9.67 10.70
C PHE A 153 -11.79 -8.36 11.11
N ILE A 154 -10.98 -7.30 11.11
CA ILE A 154 -11.36 -5.94 11.44
C ILE A 154 -10.89 -5.07 10.27
N GLU A 155 -11.82 -4.45 9.56
CA GLU A 155 -11.53 -3.69 8.34
C GLU A 155 -12.15 -2.29 8.44
N SER A 156 -11.37 -1.27 8.09
CA SER A 156 -11.85 0.11 8.03
C SER A 156 -11.26 0.88 6.84
N ASN A 157 -12.04 1.79 6.27
CA ASN A 157 -11.53 2.79 5.32
C ASN A 157 -10.72 3.91 6.01
N TYR A 158 -10.63 3.90 7.35
CA TYR A 158 -9.76 4.76 8.14
C TYR A 158 -8.63 3.98 8.78
N GLU A 159 -7.54 4.69 9.07
CA GLU A 159 -6.35 4.15 9.73
C GLU A 159 -6.67 3.69 11.16
N LEU A 160 -6.51 2.40 11.43
CA LEU A 160 -6.60 1.79 12.75
C LEU A 160 -5.29 2.03 13.51
N ILE A 161 -5.40 2.43 14.77
CA ILE A 161 -4.26 2.60 15.70
C ILE A 161 -4.35 1.68 16.91
N GLU A 162 -5.56 1.29 17.30
CA GLU A 162 -5.80 0.40 18.44
C GLU A 162 -7.07 -0.44 18.20
N TRP A 163 -7.03 -1.71 18.58
CA TRP A 163 -8.23 -2.55 18.67
C TRP A 163 -8.22 -3.43 19.92
N GLU A 164 -9.41 -3.57 20.50
CA GLU A 164 -9.69 -4.35 21.69
C GLU A 164 -10.80 -5.36 21.36
N ILE A 165 -10.66 -6.60 21.85
CA ILE A 165 -11.68 -7.65 21.70
C ILE A 165 -12.15 -8.06 23.08
N PHE A 166 -13.46 -8.05 23.28
CA PHE A 166 -14.11 -8.45 24.53
C PHE A 166 -15.04 -9.62 24.25
N TYR A 167 -15.12 -10.58 25.16
CA TYR A 167 -16.24 -11.52 25.18
C TYR A 167 -17.52 -10.80 25.61
N SER A 168 -18.70 -11.34 25.29
CA SER A 168 -19.99 -10.74 25.64
C SER A 168 -20.20 -10.51 27.15
N SER A 169 -19.44 -11.21 27.99
CA SER A 169 -19.40 -10.98 29.44
C SER A 169 -18.65 -9.71 29.86
N GLY A 170 -17.99 -9.01 28.94
CA GLY A 170 -17.14 -7.84 29.20
C GLY A 170 -15.69 -8.19 29.52
N ILE A 171 -15.32 -9.47 29.54
CA ILE A 171 -13.92 -9.90 29.71
C ILE A 171 -13.12 -9.48 28.47
N LYS A 172 -12.05 -8.70 28.66
CA LYS A 172 -11.10 -8.36 27.61
C LYS A 172 -10.27 -9.59 27.27
N VAL A 173 -10.25 -9.94 25.99
CA VAL A 173 -9.59 -11.12 25.43
C VAL A 173 -8.34 -10.74 24.65
N HIS A 174 -8.36 -9.56 24.02
CA HIS A 174 -7.22 -9.05 23.26
C HIS A 174 -7.18 -7.53 23.31
N GLN A 175 -5.97 -6.99 23.21
CA GLN A 175 -5.71 -5.58 22.94
C GLN A 175 -4.40 -5.47 22.16
N GLU A 176 -4.40 -4.62 21.15
CA GLU A 176 -3.24 -4.36 20.33
C GLU A 176 -3.22 -2.91 19.89
N THR A 177 -2.02 -2.35 19.81
CA THR A 177 -1.74 -0.98 19.41
C THR A 177 -0.61 -1.04 18.40
N THR A 178 -0.69 -0.23 17.36
CA THR A 178 0.30 -0.22 16.28
C THR A 178 0.81 1.19 16.04
N ASP A 179 2.14 1.32 15.94
CA ASP A 179 2.82 2.57 15.54
C ASP A 179 2.67 2.82 14.03
N ILE A 180 2.31 1.78 13.28
CA ILE A 180 2.06 1.83 11.84
C ILE A 180 0.56 1.78 11.60
N SER A 181 0.00 2.80 10.95
CA SER A 181 -1.42 2.83 10.59
C SER A 181 -1.79 1.72 9.60
N ILE A 182 -2.74 0.87 9.97
CA ILE A 182 -3.25 -0.20 9.10
C ILE A 182 -4.76 -0.03 8.89
N ASN A 183 -5.30 -0.51 7.78
CA ASN A 183 -6.75 -0.46 7.51
C ASN A 183 -7.42 -1.83 7.77
N ARG A 184 -6.62 -2.87 8.00
CA ARG A 184 -7.08 -4.22 8.33
C ARG A 184 -6.22 -4.85 9.41
N ALA A 185 -6.87 -5.32 10.46
CA ALA A 185 -6.29 -6.14 11.51
C ALA A 185 -6.98 -7.50 11.54
N SER A 186 -6.32 -8.50 12.13
CA SER A 186 -6.98 -9.78 12.38
C SER A 186 -6.46 -10.45 13.64
N TYR A 187 -7.35 -11.19 14.31
CA TYR A 187 -7.05 -11.91 15.53
C TYR A 187 -7.41 -13.39 15.38
N SER A 188 -6.53 -14.28 15.87
CA SER A 188 -6.78 -15.72 15.83
C SER A 188 -7.95 -16.09 16.72
N SER A 189 -8.97 -16.73 16.15
CA SER A 189 -10.13 -17.25 16.88
C SER A 189 -9.97 -18.73 17.24
N ALA A 190 -8.82 -19.36 16.96
CA ALA A 190 -8.64 -20.81 17.11
C ALA A 190 -8.88 -21.30 18.54
N ASN A 191 -8.53 -20.50 19.53
CA ASN A 191 -8.67 -20.81 20.95
C ASN A 191 -9.84 -20.06 21.62
N LEU A 192 -10.66 -19.36 20.83
CA LEU A 192 -11.83 -18.65 21.35
C LEU A 192 -13.01 -19.62 21.51
N ALA A 193 -13.69 -19.53 22.65
CA ALA A 193 -14.97 -20.19 22.82
C ALA A 193 -15.98 -19.63 21.82
N LYS A 194 -16.86 -20.49 21.30
CA LYS A 194 -17.97 -20.05 20.44
C LYS A 194 -18.86 -19.08 21.22
N GLY A 195 -19.27 -17.99 20.57
CA GLY A 195 -20.09 -16.98 21.22
C GLY A 195 -19.93 -15.59 20.60
N VAL A 196 -20.55 -14.60 21.24
CA VAL A 196 -20.54 -13.22 20.77
C VAL A 196 -19.36 -12.48 21.40
N TYR A 197 -18.61 -11.79 20.55
CA TYR A 197 -17.52 -10.91 20.94
C TYR A 197 -17.83 -9.48 20.50
N ILE A 198 -17.26 -8.52 21.21
CA ILE A 198 -17.35 -7.09 20.93
C ILE A 198 -15.95 -6.63 20.54
N VAL A 199 -15.81 -6.11 19.32
CA VAL A 199 -14.58 -5.51 18.84
C VAL A 199 -14.73 -4.01 18.90
N LYS A 200 -13.83 -3.36 19.62
CA LYS A 200 -13.75 -1.91 19.75
C LYS A 200 -12.46 -1.44 19.08
N VAL A 201 -12.57 -0.37 18.28
CA VAL A 201 -11.49 0.10 17.44
C VAL A 201 -11.35 1.60 17.60
N ARG A 202 -10.10 2.08 17.69
CA ARG A 202 -9.75 3.50 17.62
C ARG A 202 -8.99 3.75 16.33
N THR A 203 -9.40 4.77 15.59
CA THR A 203 -8.74 5.24 14.38
C THR A 203 -7.85 6.46 14.65
N ARG A 204 -6.91 6.75 13.74
CA ARG A 204 -5.92 7.83 13.89
C ARG A 204 -6.53 9.21 14.01
N ASP A 205 -7.70 9.44 13.41
CA ASP A 205 -8.47 10.67 13.53
C ASP A 205 -9.17 10.83 14.89
N GLY A 206 -9.00 9.86 15.80
CA GLY A 206 -9.58 9.84 17.14
C GLY A 206 -10.97 9.20 17.22
N THR A 207 -11.54 8.75 16.11
CA THR A 207 -12.86 8.10 16.11
C THR A 207 -12.79 6.74 16.82
N VAL A 208 -13.78 6.46 17.68
CA VAL A 208 -13.93 5.17 18.36
C VAL A 208 -15.22 4.51 17.90
N SER A 209 -15.14 3.27 17.45
CA SER A 209 -16.28 2.50 16.98
C SER A 209 -16.25 1.07 17.50
N SER A 210 -17.44 0.47 17.64
CA SER A 210 -17.59 -0.89 18.18
C SER A 210 -18.53 -1.72 17.31
N LYS A 211 -18.18 -2.99 17.08
CA LYS A 211 -19.00 -3.97 16.35
C LYS A 211 -19.06 -5.29 17.10
N LYS A 212 -20.21 -5.96 17.01
CA LYS A 212 -20.38 -7.32 17.52
C LYS A 212 -20.00 -8.31 16.43
N VAL A 213 -19.36 -9.40 16.81
CA VAL A 213 -19.02 -10.51 15.92
C VAL A 213 -19.38 -11.83 16.61
N LEU A 214 -19.99 -12.74 15.86
CA LEU A 214 -20.27 -14.09 16.34
C LEU A 214 -19.12 -15.00 15.89
N VAL A 215 -18.47 -15.66 16.85
CA VAL A 215 -17.47 -16.70 16.59
C VAL A 215 -18.17 -18.06 16.60
N ILE A 216 -18.15 -18.76 15.46
CA ILE A 216 -18.84 -20.04 15.22
C ILE A 216 -17.89 -21.23 15.06
#